data_AF-A0A382MZC8-F1
#
_entry.id   AF-A0A382MZC8-F1
#
_cell.length_a   1.000
_cell.length_b   1.000
_cell.length_c   1.000
_cell.angle_alpha   90.00
_cell.angle_beta   90.00
_cell.angle_gamma   90.00
#
_symmetry.space_group_name_H-M   'P 1'
#
loop_
_entity.id
_entity.type
_entity.pdbx_description
1 polymer ?
#
loop_
_entity_poly.entity_id
_entity_poly.type
_entity_poly.pdbx_seq_one_letter_code
_entity_poly.pdbx_strand_id
1 'polypeptide(L)'
;MSLNRFLQLLAFWAGTLGPIYASSDLAGGKNLEAAREFWSYRPLGEVKLPDVKDESWLRTEVDRFIVARQEAAKVQPNDPASPHTLMRRASFDLRGLPPTPEEVENFEQEA
;
A
#
# COMPACT_ATOMS: atom_id res chain seq x y z
N MET A 1 -41.67 8.35 -18.38
CA MET A 1 -41.14 7.97 -17.05
C MET A 1 -41.25 9.19 -16.14
N SER A 2 -42.09 9.11 -15.10
CA SER A 2 -42.46 10.28 -14.30
C SER A 2 -41.30 10.78 -13.44
N LEU A 3 -41.14 12.10 -13.39
CA LEU A 3 -40.18 12.87 -12.60
C LEU A 3 -40.18 12.45 -11.10
N ASN A 4 -41.32 11.93 -10.63
CA ASN A 4 -41.48 11.44 -9.26
C ASN A 4 -40.66 10.17 -8.94
N ARG A 5 -40.26 9.39 -9.95
CA ARG A 5 -39.43 8.18 -9.75
C ARG A 5 -37.93 8.51 -9.66
N PHE A 6 -37.51 9.65 -10.19
CA PHE A 6 -36.12 10.13 -10.12
C PHE A 6 -35.81 10.77 -8.76
N LEU A 7 -36.77 11.49 -8.17
CA LEU A 7 -36.64 12.08 -6.84
C LEU A 7 -36.62 11.02 -5.73
N GLN A 8 -37.35 9.91 -5.88
CA GLN A 8 -37.32 8.79 -4.92
C GLN A 8 -35.99 8.03 -4.94
N LEU A 9 -35.32 7.92 -6.10
CA LEU A 9 -34.00 7.30 -6.20
C LEU A 9 -32.88 8.17 -5.61
N LEU A 10 -32.99 9.50 -5.72
CA LEU A 10 -32.08 10.45 -5.08
C LEU A 10 -32.19 10.44 -3.55
N ALA A 11 -33.41 10.35 -3.00
CA ALA A 11 -33.62 10.25 -1.56
C ALA A 11 -33.09 8.93 -0.95
N PHE A 12 -33.11 7.83 -1.72
CA PHE A 12 -32.58 6.54 -1.27
C PHE A 12 -31.04 6.50 -1.27
N TRP A 13 -30.39 7.21 -2.20
CA TRP A 13 -28.93 7.38 -2.19
C TRP A 13 -28.46 8.36 -1.10
N ALA A 14 -29.25 9.39 -0.78
CA ALA A 14 -28.95 10.34 0.30
C ALA A 14 -29.22 9.78 1.71
N GLY A 15 -30.07 8.75 1.87
CA GLY A 15 -30.41 8.14 3.16
C GLY A 15 -29.45 7.03 3.63
N THR A 16 -28.50 6.59 2.79
CA THR A 16 -27.54 5.52 3.11
C THR A 16 -26.12 6.04 3.36
N LEU A 17 -25.92 7.35 3.24
CA LEU A 17 -24.70 8.04 3.62
C LEU A 17 -25.06 9.07 4.70
N GLY A 18 -25.22 8.59 5.93
CA GLY A 18 -24.98 9.44 7.10
C GLY A 18 -23.64 10.16 6.93
N PRO A 19 -23.45 11.35 7.51
CA PRO A 19 -22.34 12.23 7.17
C PRO A 19 -21.01 11.48 7.32
N ILE A 20 -20.44 11.04 6.19
CA ILE A 20 -19.18 10.28 6.13
C ILE A 20 -17.98 11.14 6.59
N TYR A 21 -18.24 12.40 6.94
CA TYR A 21 -17.29 13.39 7.43
C TYR A 21 -17.73 14.08 8.72
N ALA A 22 -18.71 13.55 9.46
CA ALA A 22 -18.88 13.96 10.85
C ALA A 22 -17.84 13.26 11.73
N SER A 23 -16.56 13.61 11.54
CA SER A 23 -15.56 13.41 12.59
C SER A 23 -16.01 14.23 13.80
N SER A 24 -16.35 13.56 14.88
CA SER A 24 -16.62 14.17 16.19
C SER A 24 -15.37 14.81 16.82
N ASP A 25 -14.22 14.82 16.13
CA ASP A 25 -12.95 15.26 16.68
C ASP A 25 -12.74 16.78 16.63
N LEU A 26 -13.69 17.54 16.07
CA LEU A 26 -13.60 19.01 16.06
C LEU A 26 -13.95 19.65 17.41
N ALA A 27 -14.43 18.87 18.39
CA ALA A 27 -14.70 19.34 19.75
C ALA A 27 -13.52 19.05 20.70
N GLY A 28 -12.39 19.70 20.46
CA GLY A 28 -11.51 20.29 21.49
C GLY A 28 -11.09 19.49 22.74
N GLY A 29 -11.12 18.16 22.72
CA GLY A 29 -10.63 17.32 23.82
C GLY A 29 -9.72 16.22 23.26
N LYS A 30 -8.43 16.22 23.62
CA LYS A 30 -7.54 15.11 23.27
C LYS A 30 -8.06 13.84 23.95
N ASN A 31 -8.68 12.94 23.20
CA ASN A 31 -8.99 11.60 23.69
C ASN A 31 -7.70 10.77 23.74
N LEU A 32 -6.96 10.93 24.85
CA LEU A 32 -5.67 10.29 25.07
C LEU A 32 -5.80 8.76 25.13
N GLU A 33 -6.94 8.24 25.56
CA GLU A 33 -7.19 6.79 25.58
C GLU A 33 -7.35 6.24 24.17
N ALA A 34 -8.10 6.90 23.29
CA ALA A 34 -8.17 6.51 21.88
C ALA A 34 -6.80 6.65 21.17
N ALA A 35 -6.00 7.64 21.54
CA ALA A 35 -4.65 7.80 21.00
C ALA A 35 -3.74 6.61 21.36
N ARG A 36 -3.90 5.98 22.53
CA ARG A 36 -3.13 4.79 22.96
C ARG A 36 -3.48 3.54 22.14
N GLU A 37 -4.65 3.49 21.53
CA GLU A 37 -5.05 2.37 20.66
C GLU A 37 -4.42 2.43 19.27
N PHE A 38 -3.80 3.56 18.91
CA PHE A 38 -3.13 3.72 17.62
C PHE A 38 -1.99 2.71 17.48
N TRP A 39 -1.86 2.10 16.30
CA TRP A 39 -1.03 0.92 16.06
C TRP A 39 0.44 1.10 16.49
N SER A 40 0.99 2.31 16.37
CA SER A 40 2.40 2.60 16.72
C SER A 40 2.67 2.66 18.22
N TYR A 41 1.64 2.80 19.06
CA TYR A 41 1.76 2.82 20.54
C TYR A 41 1.48 1.47 21.18
N ARG A 42 1.07 0.48 20.38
CA ARG A 42 0.82 -0.87 20.88
C ARG A 42 2.13 -1.68 20.86
N PRO A 43 2.34 -2.56 21.84
CA PRO A 43 3.49 -3.46 21.81
C PRO A 43 3.42 -4.36 20.57
N LEU A 44 4.59 -4.66 20.00
CA LEU A 44 4.70 -5.64 18.92
C LEU A 44 4.34 -7.03 19.48
N GLY A 45 3.41 -7.71 18.83
CA GLY A 45 3.09 -9.10 19.12
C GLY A 45 4.03 -10.05 18.39
N GLU A 46 4.21 -11.26 18.92
CA GLU A 46 4.86 -12.33 18.18
C GLU A 46 3.98 -12.74 16.98
N VAL A 47 4.59 -12.81 15.80
CA VAL A 47 3.91 -13.23 14.58
C VAL A 47 4.56 -14.52 14.09
N LYS A 48 3.76 -15.59 13.96
CA LYS A 48 4.24 -16.83 13.36
C LYS A 48 4.45 -16.62 11.85
N LEU A 49 5.65 -16.96 11.37
CA LEU A 49 5.96 -16.90 9.94
C LEU A 49 5.16 -17.95 9.17
N PRO A 50 4.63 -17.61 7.98
CA PRO A 50 3.99 -18.59 7.11
C PRO A 50 4.99 -19.59 6.55
N ASP A 51 4.55 -20.86 6.48
CA ASP A 51 5.26 -21.88 5.71
C ASP A 51 4.97 -21.63 4.22
N VAL A 52 6.02 -21.56 3.40
CA VAL A 52 5.94 -21.35 1.95
C VAL A 52 6.64 -22.49 1.22
N LYS A 53 6.22 -22.77 -0.01
CA LYS A 53 6.79 -23.84 -0.83
C LYS A 53 8.00 -23.37 -1.62
N ASP A 54 7.93 -22.16 -2.17
CA ASP A 54 9.01 -21.57 -2.93
C ASP A 54 9.78 -20.55 -2.10
N GLU A 55 11.01 -20.91 -1.71
CA GLU A 55 11.89 -20.03 -0.94
C GLU A 55 12.86 -19.23 -1.81
N SER A 56 12.86 -19.43 -3.13
CA SER A 56 13.86 -18.85 -4.04
C SER A 56 13.85 -17.32 -4.10
N TRP A 57 12.71 -16.70 -3.83
CA TRP A 57 12.53 -15.25 -3.83
C TRP A 57 12.74 -14.60 -2.45
N LEU A 58 12.90 -15.39 -1.38
CA LEU A 58 13.01 -14.86 -0.02
C LEU A 58 14.36 -14.17 0.20
N ARG A 59 14.34 -12.89 0.59
CA ARG A 59 15.53 -12.15 1.04
C ARG A 59 15.52 -11.91 2.54
N THR A 60 14.33 -11.78 3.10
CA THR A 60 14.07 -11.55 4.52
C THR A 60 12.89 -12.40 4.98
N GLU A 61 12.69 -12.53 6.29
CA GLU A 61 11.56 -13.27 6.85
C GLU A 61 10.19 -12.64 6.50
N VAL A 62 10.16 -11.32 6.24
CA VAL A 62 8.94 -10.60 5.83
C VAL A 62 8.46 -11.07 4.46
N ASP A 63 9.36 -11.50 3.58
CA ASP A 63 9.00 -11.95 2.22
C ASP A 63 8.14 -13.22 2.24
N ARG A 64 8.20 -14.02 3.32
CA ARG A 64 7.35 -15.21 3.50
C ARG A 64 5.87 -14.87 3.47
N PHE A 65 5.48 -13.70 4.00
CA PHE A 65 4.09 -13.25 3.95
C PHE A 65 3.65 -12.90 2.52
N ILE A 66 4.55 -12.34 1.72
CA ILE A 66 4.28 -11.99 0.32
C ILE A 66 4.17 -13.26 -0.52
N VAL A 67 5.15 -14.18 -0.41
CA VAL A 67 5.14 -15.46 -1.12
C VAL A 67 3.92 -16.29 -0.74
N ALA A 68 3.57 -16.40 0.53
CA ALA A 68 2.36 -17.13 0.96
C ALA A 68 1.08 -16.61 0.28
N ARG A 69 0.97 -15.28 0.10
CA ARG A 69 -0.15 -14.67 -0.63
C ARG A 69 -0.09 -14.94 -2.13
N GLN A 70 1.10 -14.89 -2.73
CA GLN A 70 1.31 -15.21 -4.15
C GLN A 70 0.95 -16.66 -4.46
N GLU A 71 1.42 -17.61 -3.64
CA GLU A 71 1.10 -19.04 -3.76
C GLU A 71 -0.41 -19.30 -3.63
N ALA A 72 -1.06 -18.69 -2.64
CA ALA A 72 -2.51 -18.81 -2.47
C ALA A 72 -3.28 -18.24 -3.68
N ALA A 73 -2.78 -17.15 -4.27
CA ALA A 73 -3.33 -16.53 -5.47
C ALA A 73 -2.87 -17.20 -6.78
N LYS A 74 -1.96 -18.20 -6.71
CA LYS A 74 -1.35 -18.89 -7.86
C LYS A 74 -0.67 -17.93 -8.85
N VAL A 75 -0.06 -16.87 -8.34
CA VAL A 75 0.77 -15.95 -9.12
C VAL A 75 2.23 -16.15 -8.73
N GLN A 76 3.13 -15.82 -9.65
CA GLN A 76 4.58 -15.89 -9.42
C GLN A 76 5.16 -14.48 -9.35
N PRO A 77 6.27 -14.29 -8.61
CA PRO A 77 7.01 -13.03 -8.62
C PRO A 77 7.48 -12.71 -10.04
N ASN A 78 7.52 -11.42 -10.37
CA ASN A 78 8.20 -10.98 -11.59
C ASN A 78 9.72 -11.05 -11.40
N ASP A 79 10.43 -11.24 -12.51
CA ASP A 79 11.89 -11.12 -12.52
C ASP A 79 12.34 -9.74 -12.04
N PRO A 80 13.52 -9.65 -11.40
CA PRO A 80 14.12 -8.37 -11.07
C PRO A 80 14.22 -7.46 -12.28
N ALA A 81 13.88 -6.19 -12.10
CA ALA A 81 14.04 -5.20 -13.16
C ALA A 81 15.52 -5.01 -13.50
N SER A 82 15.82 -4.72 -14.77
CA SER A 82 17.19 -4.44 -15.19
C SER A 82 17.78 -3.23 -14.46
N PRO A 83 19.11 -3.14 -14.26
CA PRO A 83 19.74 -1.99 -13.62
C PRO A 83 19.36 -0.66 -14.28
N HIS A 84 19.33 -0.62 -15.63
CA HIS A 84 18.83 0.53 -16.40
C HIS A 84 17.42 0.98 -15.97
N THR A 85 16.49 0.03 -15.80
CA THR A 85 15.11 0.31 -15.41
C THR A 85 15.04 0.85 -13.99
N LEU A 86 15.84 0.28 -13.08
CA LEU A 86 15.93 0.72 -11.69
C LEU A 86 16.49 2.14 -11.60
N MET A 87 17.59 2.44 -12.29
CA MET A 87 18.20 3.77 -12.30
C MET A 87 17.22 4.83 -12.80
N ARG A 88 16.51 4.54 -13.90
CA ARG A 88 15.50 5.46 -14.43
C ARG A 88 14.38 5.72 -13.44
N ARG A 89 13.84 4.68 -12.77
CA ARG A 89 12.77 4.84 -11.77
C ARG A 89 13.23 5.67 -10.59
N ALA A 90 14.39 5.32 -10.01
CA ALA A 90 14.96 6.05 -8.89
C ALA A 90 15.21 7.53 -9.20
N SER A 91 15.74 7.86 -10.38
CA SER A 91 15.98 9.25 -10.78
C SER A 91 14.69 10.07 -10.92
N PHE A 92 13.65 9.49 -11.52
CA PHE A 92 12.36 10.17 -11.60
C PHE A 92 11.70 10.32 -10.23
N ASP A 93 11.74 9.30 -9.37
CA ASP A 93 11.09 9.33 -8.06
C ASP A 93 11.79 10.31 -7.10
N LEU A 94 13.11 10.36 -7.11
CA LEU A 94 13.89 11.16 -6.17
C LEU A 94 14.09 12.61 -6.63
N ARG A 95 14.24 12.84 -7.94
CA ARG A 95 14.60 14.16 -8.49
C ARG A 95 13.65 14.68 -9.56
N GLY A 96 12.74 13.85 -10.10
CA GLY A 96 11.82 14.24 -11.17
C GLY A 96 12.49 14.43 -12.54
N LEU A 97 13.77 14.09 -12.68
CA LEU A 97 14.55 14.26 -13.91
C LEU A 97 15.03 12.90 -14.43
N PRO A 98 15.18 12.73 -15.76
CA PRO A 98 15.81 11.52 -16.29
C PRO A 98 17.27 11.40 -15.84
N PRO A 99 17.83 10.17 -15.75
CA PRO A 99 19.24 9.99 -15.48
C PRO A 99 20.10 10.45 -16.67
N THR A 100 21.35 10.84 -16.41
CA THR A 100 22.34 11.05 -17.48
C THR A 100 22.88 9.71 -18.01
N PRO A 101 23.45 9.67 -19.21
CA PRO A 101 24.07 8.43 -19.72
C PRO A 101 25.17 7.87 -18.80
N GLU A 102 26.00 8.75 -18.23
CA GLU A 102 27.06 8.39 -17.29
C GLU A 102 26.51 7.80 -15.99
N GLU A 103 25.42 8.37 -15.46
CA GLU A 103 24.73 7.83 -14.27
C GLU A 103 24.18 6.42 -14.51
N VAL A 104 23.66 6.14 -15.71
CA VAL A 104 23.18 4.82 -16.09
C VAL A 104 24.33 3.82 -16.20
N GLU A 105 25.41 4.20 -16.89
CA GLU A 105 26.58 3.32 -17.08
C GLU A 105 27.25 2.98 -15.75
N ASN A 106 27.45 3.96 -14.88
CA ASN A 106 28.03 3.73 -13.55
C ASN A 106 27.15 2.80 -12.71
N PHE A 107 25.83 2.99 -12.73
CA PHE A 107 24.91 2.12 -11.99
C PHE A 107 24.90 0.69 -12.55
N GLU A 108 24.96 0.52 -13.87
CA GLU A 108 25.05 -0.80 -14.51
C GLU A 108 26.33 -1.57 -14.16
N GLN A 109 27.44 -0.89 -13.87
CA GLN A 109 28.70 -1.53 -13.48
C GLN A 109 28.75 -1.91 -11.98
N GLU A 110 27.99 -1.22 -11.14
CA GLU A 110 27.96 -1.46 -9.68
C GLU A 110 26.88 -2.46 -9.24
N ALA A 111 25.82 -2.64 -10.04
CA ALA A 111 24.64 -3.47 -9.73
C ALA A 111 24.87 -4.97 -9.96
#